data_AF-A0A6F8XYA8-F1
#
_entry.id   AF-A0A6F8XYA8-F1
#
_cell.length_a   1.000
_cell.length_b   1.000
_cell.length_c   1.000
_cell.angle_alpha   90.00
_cell.angle_beta   90.00
_cell.angle_gamma   90.00
#
_symmetry.space_group_name_H-M   'P 1'
#
loop_
_entity.id
_entity.type
_entity.pdbx_description
1 polymer ?
#
loop_
_entity_poly.entity_id
_entity_poly.type
_entity_poly.pdbx_seq_one_letter_code
_entity_poly.pdbx_strand_id
1 'polypeptide(L)'
;MYTVRLLGPPAIELDGQPTRSPRGRKAWALLSYLLLAERPPSRRHVAELLFADADDPLGALRWTLAELRRVLGARSRSSVTR
;
A
#
# COMPACT_ATOMS: atom_id res chain seq x y z
N MET A 1 -0.21 -4.42 -16.04
CA MET A 1 -1.44 -4.37 -15.24
C MET A 1 -1.15 -4.89 -13.82
N TYR A 2 -1.56 -4.14 -12.79
CA TYR A 2 -1.45 -4.60 -11.39
C TYR A 2 -2.72 -5.36 -10.99
N THR A 3 -2.53 -6.48 -10.29
CA THR A 3 -3.59 -7.23 -9.63
C THR A 3 -3.25 -7.36 -8.15
N VAL A 4 -4.20 -7.02 -7.28
CA VAL A 4 -4.06 -7.20 -5.82
C VAL A 4 -5.08 -8.22 -5.37
N ARG A 5 -4.60 -9.30 -4.74
CA ARG A 5 -5.44 -10.38 -4.20
C ARG A 5 -5.57 -10.18 -2.70
N LEU A 6 -6.80 -10.00 -2.22
CA LEU A 6 -7.11 -9.80 -0.80
C LEU A 6 -7.92 -10.96 -0.20
N LEU A 7 -8.50 -11.82 -1.05
CA LEU A 7 -9.24 -13.01 -0.63
C LEU A 7 -8.27 -14.20 -0.59
N GLY A 8 -7.90 -14.61 0.62
CA GLY A 8 -6.81 -15.54 0.88
C GLY A 8 -5.51 -14.82 1.28
N PRO A 9 -4.35 -15.49 1.20
CA PRO A 9 -3.07 -14.85 1.48
C PRO A 9 -2.86 -13.64 0.57
N PRO A 10 -2.61 -12.44 1.12
CA PRO A 10 -2.57 -11.23 0.33
C PRO A 10 -1.35 -11.21 -0.60
N ALA A 11 -1.55 -10.85 -1.87
CA ALA A 11 -0.52 -10.88 -2.90
C ALA A 11 -0.66 -9.73 -3.92
N ILE A 12 0.46 -9.30 -4.49
CA ILE A 12 0.53 -8.30 -5.57
C ILE A 12 1.20 -8.91 -6.79
N GLU A 13 0.52 -8.84 -7.92
CA GLU A 13 1.01 -9.29 -9.22
C GLU A 13 1.11 -8.10 -10.18
N LEU A 14 2.10 -8.14 -11.07
CA LEU A 14 2.27 -7.21 -12.18
C LEU A 14 2.43 -8.03 -13.45
N ASP A 15 1.52 -7.83 -14.40
CA ASP A 15 1.49 -8.59 -15.66
C ASP A 15 1.44 -10.11 -15.42
N GLY A 16 0.65 -10.52 -14.43
CA GLY A 16 0.49 -11.93 -14.01
C GLY A 16 1.67 -12.52 -13.25
N GLN A 17 2.73 -11.74 -12.99
CA GLN A 17 3.91 -12.22 -12.26
C GLN A 17 3.92 -11.71 -10.82
N PRO A 18 4.24 -12.57 -9.82
CA PRO A 18 4.40 -12.14 -8.44
C PRO A 18 5.41 -11.01 -8.30
N THR A 19 5.10 -10.04 -7.45
CA THR A 19 5.97 -8.90 -7.18
C THR A 19 6.33 -8.80 -5.70
N ARG A 20 7.19 -7.83 -5.37
CA ARG A 20 7.46 -7.50 -3.98
C ARG A 20 6.14 -7.15 -3.29
N SER A 21 5.93 -7.72 -2.10
CA SER A 21 4.77 -7.42 -1.27
C SER A 21 5.12 -6.44 -0.15
N PRO A 22 4.14 -5.65 0.35
CA PRO A 22 4.31 -4.83 1.55
C PRO A 22 4.78 -5.68 2.73
N ARG A 23 5.66 -5.12 3.57
CA ARG A 23 6.12 -5.82 4.77
C ARG A 23 5.19 -5.49 5.94
N GLY A 24 4.66 -6.53 6.57
CA GLY A 24 3.89 -6.41 7.82
C GLY A 24 2.41 -6.09 7.63
N ARG A 25 1.65 -6.26 8.73
CA ARG A 25 0.18 -6.21 8.74
C ARG A 25 -0.36 -4.80 8.50
N LYS A 26 0.27 -3.77 9.05
CA LYS A 26 -0.19 -2.36 8.90
C LYS A 26 -0.08 -1.87 7.45
N ALA A 27 0.97 -2.28 6.73
CA ALA A 27 1.13 -1.92 5.32
C ALA A 27 0.06 -2.58 4.44
N TRP A 28 -0.26 -3.86 4.70
CA TRP A 28 -1.37 -4.55 4.05
C TRP A 28 -2.73 -3.96 4.39
N ALA A 29 -2.97 -3.63 5.67
CA ALA A 29 -4.21 -2.99 6.10
C ALA A 29 -4.42 -1.64 5.40
N LEU A 30 -3.37 -0.81 5.34
CA LEU A 30 -3.42 0.47 4.64
C LEU A 30 -3.67 0.30 3.14
N LEU A 31 -2.96 -0.61 2.48
CA LEU A 31 -3.17 -0.88 1.05
C LEU A 31 -4.60 -1.35 0.77
N SER A 32 -5.08 -2.32 1.54
CA SER A 32 -6.43 -2.90 1.39
C SER A 32 -7.51 -1.83 1.61
N TYR A 33 -7.35 -1.01 2.65
CA TYR A 33 -8.27 0.08 2.94
C TYR A 33 -8.33 1.08 1.78
N LEU A 34 -7.18 1.50 1.24
CA LEU A 34 -7.14 2.46 0.13
C LEU A 34 -7.70 1.90 -1.18
N LEU A 35 -7.55 0.59 -1.44
CA LEU A 35 -8.12 -0.07 -2.61
C LEU A 35 -9.65 -0.21 -2.53
N LEU A 36 -10.19 -0.36 -1.33
CA LEU A 36 -11.61 -0.57 -1.08
C LEU A 36 -12.38 0.72 -0.75
N ALA A 37 -11.67 1.81 -0.46
CA ALA A 37 -12.30 3.09 -0.13
C ALA A 37 -13.00 3.69 -1.35
N GLU A 38 -14.30 3.93 -1.24
CA GLU A 38 -15.12 4.55 -2.29
C GLU A 38 -14.74 6.01 -2.56
N ARG A 39 -14.15 6.68 -1.56
CA ARG A 39 -13.71 8.08 -1.62
C ARG A 39 -12.32 8.22 -1.02
N PRO A 40 -11.52 9.21 -1.47
CA PRO A 40 -10.23 9.50 -0.85
C PRO A 40 -10.38 9.79 0.65
N PRO A 41 -9.85 8.95 1.54
CA PRO A 41 -10.00 9.13 2.98
C PRO A 41 -9.10 10.26 3.47
N SER A 42 -9.49 10.94 4.55
CA SER A 42 -8.63 11.94 5.17
C SER A 42 -7.40 11.26 5.80
N ARG A 43 -6.23 11.90 5.69
CA ARG A 43 -4.98 11.35 6.28
C ARG A 43 -5.10 11.16 7.79
N ARG A 44 -5.76 12.11 8.46
CA ARG A 44 -5.96 12.06 9.90
C ARG A 44 -6.81 10.85 10.32
N HIS A 45 -7.93 10.62 9.63
CA HIS A 45 -8.79 9.48 9.90
C HIS A 45 -8.05 8.15 9.74
N VAL A 46 -7.28 7.98 8.65
CA VAL A 46 -6.53 6.73 8.43
C VAL A 46 -5.40 6.55 9.45
N ALA A 47 -4.74 7.65 9.85
CA ALA A 47 -3.71 7.61 10.89
C ALA A 47 -4.29 7.19 12.24
N GLU A 48 -5.45 7.75 12.63
CA GLU A 48 -6.17 7.35 13.85
C GLU A 48 -6.65 5.89 13.76
N LEU A 49 -7.20 5.47 12.61
CA LEU A 49 -7.72 4.11 12.42
C LEU A 49 -6.62 3.03 12.50
N LEU A 50 -5.47 3.27 11.88
CA LEU A 50 -4.43 2.26 11.68
C LEU A 50 -3.20 2.46 12.56
N PHE A 51 -2.96 3.63 13.12
CA PHE A 51 -1.70 3.96 13.81
C PHE A 51 -1.92 4.70 15.14
N ALA A 52 -3.08 4.56 15.78
CA ALA A 52 -3.41 5.22 17.05
C ALA A 52 -2.35 5.03 18.14
N ASP A 53 -1.72 3.85 18.21
CA ASP A 53 -0.75 3.51 19.26
C ASP A 53 0.68 4.00 18.96
N ALA A 54 0.92 4.66 17.83
CA ALA A 54 2.22 5.21 17.50
C ALA A 54 2.44 6.57 18.16
N ASP A 55 3.68 6.88 18.56
CA ASP A 55 4.04 8.20 19.10
C ASP A 55 3.74 9.35 18.12
N ASP A 56 3.89 9.09 16.81
CA ASP A 56 3.47 9.98 15.72
C ASP A 56 2.63 9.19 14.68
N PRO A 57 1.29 9.14 14.82
CA PRO A 57 0.42 8.40 13.91
C PRO A 57 0.49 8.89 12.45
N LEU A 58 0.63 10.20 12.25
CA LEU A 58 0.73 10.78 10.91
C LEU A 58 2.10 10.50 10.27
N GLY A 59 3.17 10.52 11.08
CA GLY A 59 4.50 10.09 10.68
C GLY A 59 4.54 8.62 10.28
N ALA A 60 3.93 7.74 11.08
CA ALA A 60 3.79 6.32 10.79
C ALA A 60 3.04 6.09 9.46
N LEU A 61 1.86 6.74 9.29
CA LEU A 61 1.11 6.70 8.04
C LEU A 61 1.96 7.14 6.84
N ARG A 62 2.66 8.27 6.95
CA ARG A 62 3.52 8.81 5.90
C ARG A 62 4.63 7.82 5.52
N TRP A 63 5.26 7.20 6.50
CA TRP A 63 6.32 6.22 6.27
C TRP A 63 5.77 4.98 5.57
N THR A 64 4.66 4.42 6.05
CA THR A 64 4.04 3.23 5.42
C THR A 64 3.58 3.53 3.98
N LEU A 65 3.03 4.72 3.71
CA LEU A 65 2.71 5.15 2.34
C LEU A 65 3.97 5.25 1.46
N ALA A 66 5.10 5.71 2.02
CA ALA A 66 6.36 5.75 1.28
C ALA A 66 6.89 4.34 0.97
N GLU A 67 6.75 3.40 1.91
CA GLU A 67 7.05 1.98 1.68
C GLU A 67 6.17 1.40 0.56
N LEU A 68 4.85 1.60 0.63
CA LEU A 68 3.91 1.13 -0.41
C LEU A 68 4.27 1.68 -1.79
N ARG A 69 4.60 2.97 -1.89
CA ARG A 69 5.06 3.57 -3.15
C ARG A 69 6.35 2.94 -3.68
N ARG A 70 7.27 2.51 -2.81
CA ARG A 70 8.49 1.80 -3.24
C ARG A 70 8.17 0.39 -3.72
N VAL A 71 7.27 -0.31 -3.04
CA VAL A 71 6.85 -1.67 -3.40
C VAL A 71 6.14 -1.66 -4.76
N LEU A 72 5.21 -0.73 -4.96
CA LEU A 72 4.45 -0.59 -6.19
C LEU A 72 5.29 0.06 -7.31
N GLY A 73 6.06 1.11 -6.99
CA GLY A 73 6.82 1.92 -7.96
C GLY A 73 8.19 1.37 -8.37
N ALA A 74 8.64 0.25 -7.81
CA ALA A 74 9.93 -0.35 -8.19
C ALA A 74 9.99 -0.82 -9.66
N ARG A 75 8.85 -1.01 -10.34
CA ARG A 75 8.82 -1.40 -11.78
C ARG A 75 7.90 -0.56 -12.68
N SER A 76 7.23 0.48 -12.16
CA SER A 76 6.46 1.41 -13.02
C SER A 76 7.35 2.37 -13.83
N ARG A 77 8.67 2.18 -13.81
CA ARG A 77 9.69 3.01 -14.45
C ARG A 77 10.30 2.36 -15.70
N SER A 78 9.65 1.33 -16.25
CA SER A 78 10.17 0.51 -17.35
C SER A 78 9.41 0.72 -18.67
N SER A 79 8.96 1.94 -18.96
CA SER A 79 8.31 2.27 -20.24
C SER A 79 8.66 3.66 -20.75
N VAL A 80 9.95 4.00 -20.77
CA VAL A 80 10.54 5.00 -21.68
C VAL A 80 11.96 4.53 -21.98
N THR A 81 12.12 3.65 -22.95
CA THR A 81 13.26 3.54 -23.89
C THR A 81 12.89 2.44 -24.88
N ARG A 82 12.23 2.85 -25.96
CA ARG A 82 12.38 2.22 -27.27
C ARG A 82 12.69 3.34 -28.25
#